data_AF-A0A0P0N6D9-F1
#
_entry.id   AF-A0A0P0N6D9-F1
#
_cell.length_a   1.000
_cell.length_b   1.000
_cell.length_c   1.000
_cell.angle_alpha   90.00
_cell.angle_beta   90.00
_cell.angle_gamma   90.00
#
_symmetry.space_group_name_H-M   'P 1'
#
loop_
_entity.id
_entity.type
_entity.pdbx_description
1 polymer ?
#
loop_
_entity_poly.entity_id
_entity_poly.type
_entity_poly.pdbx_seq_one_letter_code
_entity_poly.pdbx_strand_id
1 'polypeptide(L)'
;MKTRSRFYDIFMSLPGSTAKKMLGVTLGMSLPAAPYLVLLAALLVLQNGASRLPYIVLGTVSLWAWASTLGMYIGVKSKEPLTVMRLGNILLVATTVFPPVYYPVTLLPEGTRILAFLLPTVAASHLIAYGPAMYASVATASLLAWLAVCVLILTSIEFVEE
;
A
#
# COMPACT_ATOMS: atom_id res chain seq x y z
N MET A 1 -11.13 -21.01 24.22
CA MET A 1 -10.07 -20.03 24.55
C MET A 1 -9.76 -19.20 23.32
N LYS A 2 -10.07 -17.89 23.31
CA LYS A 2 -9.59 -16.99 22.25
C LYS A 2 -8.08 -16.86 22.44
N THR A 3 -7.28 -17.48 21.59
CA THR A 3 -5.83 -17.31 21.54
C THR A 3 -5.51 -15.90 21.06
N ARG A 4 -5.59 -14.92 21.99
CA ARG A 4 -4.97 -13.62 21.80
C ARG A 4 -3.46 -13.80 21.80
N SER A 5 -2.78 -13.16 20.85
CA SER A 5 -1.32 -13.19 20.81
C SER A 5 -0.77 -12.49 22.05
N ARG A 6 0.09 -13.16 22.82
CA ARG A 6 0.76 -12.56 24.00
C ARG A 6 1.52 -11.28 23.64
N PHE A 7 2.01 -11.19 22.41
CA PHE A 7 2.64 -9.98 21.87
C PHE A 7 1.68 -8.80 21.78
N TYR A 8 0.43 -9.04 21.40
CA TYR A 8 -0.59 -7.99 21.32
C TYR A 8 -0.93 -7.43 22.71
N ASP A 9 -1.01 -8.30 23.72
CA ASP A 9 -1.30 -7.87 25.09
C ASP A 9 -0.15 -7.05 25.68
N ILE A 10 1.11 -7.47 25.44
CA ILE A 10 2.30 -6.66 25.81
C ILE A 10 2.27 -5.31 25.09
N PHE A 11 1.98 -5.31 23.79
CA PHE A 11 1.99 -4.09 22.99
C PHE A 11 0.89 -3.09 23.40
N MET A 12 -0.28 -3.59 23.78
CA MET A 12 -1.37 -2.76 24.29
C MET A 12 -1.08 -2.21 25.68
N SER A 13 -0.31 -2.93 26.51
CA SER A 13 0.11 -2.46 27.83
C SER A 13 1.18 -1.36 27.83
N LEU A 14 1.84 -1.10 26.69
CA LEU A 14 2.81 -0.01 26.57
C LEU A 14 2.12 1.36 26.77
N PRO A 15 2.79 2.37 27.32
CA PRO A 15 2.23 3.71 27.43
C PRO A 15 2.05 4.37 26.04
N GLY A 16 1.09 5.28 25.93
CA GLY A 16 0.84 6.09 24.74
C GLY A 16 -0.32 5.63 23.86
N SER A 17 -0.73 6.51 22.94
CA SER A 17 -1.92 6.30 22.11
C SER A 17 -1.78 5.12 21.15
N THR A 18 -2.89 4.42 20.90
CA THR A 18 -2.98 3.29 19.97
C THR A 18 -2.47 3.65 18.57
N ALA A 19 -2.69 4.89 18.13
CA ALA A 19 -2.20 5.39 16.85
C ALA A 19 -0.66 5.49 16.80
N LYS A 20 0.00 6.03 17.84
CA LYS A 20 1.47 6.09 17.93
C LYS A 20 2.08 4.69 17.91
N LYS A 21 1.48 3.77 18.66
CA LYS A 21 1.85 2.35 18.70
C LYS A 21 1.78 1.71 17.31
N MET A 22 0.64 1.85 16.62
CA MET A 22 0.44 1.25 15.29
C MET A 22 1.34 1.87 14.20
N LEU A 23 1.64 3.17 14.29
CA LEU A 23 2.61 3.82 13.41
C LEU A 23 4.00 3.17 13.58
N GLY A 24 4.44 2.99 14.83
CA GLY A 24 5.70 2.30 15.15
C GLY A 24 5.76 0.88 14.59
N VAL A 25 4.67 0.10 14.72
CA VAL A 25 4.58 -1.24 14.12
C VAL A 25 4.70 -1.17 12.60
N THR A 26 3.98 -0.26 11.97
CA THR A 26 3.92 -0.15 10.51
C THR A 26 5.30 0.20 9.93
N LEU A 27 6.01 1.15 10.53
CA LEU A 27 7.38 1.49 10.16
C LEU A 27 8.34 0.33 10.45
N GLY A 28 8.24 -0.27 11.63
CA GLY A 28 9.10 -1.38 12.06
C GLY A 28 8.96 -2.62 11.18
N MET A 29 7.74 -2.94 10.73
CA MET A 29 7.49 -4.04 9.80
C MET A 29 7.92 -3.73 8.37
N SER A 30 8.02 -2.45 8.00
CA SER A 30 8.48 -2.02 6.67
C SER A 30 10.00 -2.06 6.52
N LEU A 31 10.75 -1.85 7.61
CA LEU A 31 12.21 -1.77 7.59
C LEU A 31 12.89 -3.02 6.99
N PRO A 32 12.49 -4.26 7.38
CA PRO A 32 13.05 -5.48 6.79
C PRO A 32 12.81 -5.61 5.29
N ALA A 33 11.80 -4.93 4.73
CA ALA A 33 11.53 -4.96 3.29
C ALA A 33 12.50 -4.08 2.49
N ALA A 34 13.17 -3.10 3.13
CA ALA A 34 14.00 -2.11 2.44
C ALA A 34 15.13 -2.71 1.58
N PRO A 35 15.92 -3.72 2.03
CA PRO A 35 16.96 -4.31 1.20
C PRO A 35 16.41 -4.96 -0.08
N TYR A 36 15.25 -5.61 0.03
CA TYR A 36 14.57 -6.24 -1.11
C TYR A 36 14.05 -5.19 -2.09
N LEU A 37 13.52 -4.07 -1.59
CA LEU A 37 13.08 -2.95 -2.43
C LEU A 37 14.25 -2.29 -3.17
N VAL A 38 15.40 -2.11 -2.51
CA VAL A 38 16.61 -1.57 -3.15
C VAL A 38 17.07 -2.50 -4.27
N LEU A 39 17.15 -3.80 -4.00
CA LEU A 39 17.53 -4.79 -4.99
C LEU A 39 16.55 -4.82 -6.18
N LEU A 40 15.24 -4.84 -5.91
CA LEU A 40 14.21 -4.82 -6.94
C LEU A 40 14.29 -3.55 -7.80
N ALA A 41 14.44 -2.38 -7.18
CA ALA A 41 14.58 -1.12 -7.88
C ALA A 41 15.84 -1.11 -8.77
N ALA A 42 16.96 -1.63 -8.27
CA ALA A 42 18.19 -1.76 -9.04
C ALA A 42 18.00 -2.67 -10.27
N LEU A 43 17.36 -3.84 -10.10
CA LEU A 43 17.07 -4.75 -11.22
C LEU A 43 16.16 -4.11 -12.27
N LEU A 44 15.11 -3.41 -11.85
CA LEU A 44 14.20 -2.73 -12.77
C LEU A 44 14.89 -1.60 -13.54
N VAL A 45 15.79 -0.85 -12.89
CA VAL A 45 16.60 0.19 -13.53
C VAL A 45 17.61 -0.41 -14.51
N LEU A 46 18.26 -1.51 -14.15
CA LEU A 46 19.20 -2.20 -15.05
C LEU A 46 18.49 -2.74 -16.30
N GLN A 47 17.27 -3.26 -16.14
CA GLN A 47 16.49 -3.80 -17.26
C GLN A 47 15.91 -2.71 -18.16
N ASN A 48 15.46 -1.58 -17.58
CA ASN A 48 14.62 -0.62 -18.30
C ASN A 48 15.22 0.78 -18.45
N GLY A 49 16.41 1.01 -17.89
CA GLY A 49 17.11 2.29 -17.88
C GLY A 49 16.77 3.18 -16.67
N ALA A 50 17.71 4.06 -16.33
CA ALA A 50 17.59 5.01 -15.22
C ALA A 50 16.43 6.02 -15.39
N SER A 51 15.94 6.23 -16.61
CA SER A 51 14.77 7.07 -16.89
C SER A 51 13.49 6.57 -16.20
N ARG A 52 13.44 5.29 -15.80
CA ARG A 52 12.29 4.73 -15.07
C ARG A 52 12.33 4.91 -13.56
N LEU A 53 13.44 5.39 -13.01
CA LEU A 53 13.61 5.57 -11.57
C LEU A 53 12.48 6.40 -10.92
N PRO A 54 12.03 7.54 -11.49
CA PRO A 54 10.95 8.32 -10.89
C PRO A 54 9.64 7.54 -10.76
N TYR A 55 9.30 6.70 -11.74
CA TYR A 55 8.08 5.89 -11.72
C TYR A 55 8.18 4.74 -10.72
N ILE A 56 9.35 4.13 -10.59
CA ILE A 56 9.62 3.09 -9.59
C ILE A 56 9.48 3.66 -8.18
N VAL A 57 10.10 4.82 -7.93
CA VAL A 57 10.01 5.51 -6.63
C VAL A 57 8.56 5.91 -6.34
N LEU A 58 7.89 6.58 -7.28
CA LEU A 58 6.51 7.03 -7.10
C LEU A 58 5.57 5.85 -6.85
N GLY A 59 5.64 4.80 -7.66
CA GLY A 59 4.81 3.61 -7.52
C GLY A 59 5.04 2.92 -6.18
N THR A 60 6.30 2.70 -5.81
CA THR A 60 6.67 2.02 -4.55
C THR A 60 6.21 2.82 -3.33
N VAL A 61 6.50 4.12 -3.29
CA VAL A 61 6.11 4.99 -2.16
C VAL A 61 4.59 5.10 -2.04
N SER A 62 3.88 5.22 -3.17
CA SER A 62 2.42 5.30 -3.17
C SER A 62 1.76 4.02 -2.66
N LEU A 63 2.23 2.86 -3.13
CA LEU A 63 1.72 1.56 -2.66
C LEU A 63 2.06 1.30 -1.20
N TRP A 64 3.27 1.65 -0.78
CA TRP A 64 3.68 1.55 0.61
C TRP A 64 2.80 2.42 1.52
N ALA A 65 2.60 3.69 1.16
CA ALA A 65 1.76 4.61 1.92
C ALA A 65 0.31 4.11 1.97
N TRP A 66 -0.25 3.66 0.86
CA TRP A 66 -1.60 3.12 0.79
C TRP A 66 -1.78 1.87 1.66
N ALA A 67 -0.91 0.88 1.52
CA ALA A 67 -0.99 -0.35 2.30
C ALA A 67 -0.78 -0.10 3.80
N SER A 68 0.17 0.77 4.14
CA SER A 68 0.50 1.16 5.51
C SER A 68 -0.67 1.90 6.17
N THR A 69 -1.23 2.91 5.50
CA THR A 69 -2.35 3.69 6.03
C THR A 69 -3.61 2.83 6.18
N LEU A 70 -3.90 1.97 5.20
CA LEU A 70 -5.06 1.07 5.27
C LEU A 70 -4.89 0.04 6.40
N GLY A 71 -3.72 -0.57 6.53
CA GLY A 71 -3.40 -1.49 7.61
C GLY A 71 -3.49 -0.83 8.98
N MET A 72 -2.95 0.39 9.11
CA MET A 72 -3.03 1.19 10.33
C MET A 72 -4.48 1.56 10.66
N TYR A 73 -5.26 2.01 9.69
CA TYR A 73 -6.67 2.37 9.89
C TYR A 73 -7.51 1.19 10.39
N ILE A 74 -7.37 0.03 9.73
CA ILE A 74 -8.06 -1.20 10.14
C ILE A 74 -7.59 -1.65 11.53
N GLY A 75 -6.28 -1.56 11.80
CA GLY A 75 -5.68 -1.92 13.08
C GLY A 75 -6.11 -1.03 14.26
N VAL A 76 -6.28 0.27 14.03
CA VAL A 76 -6.77 1.21 15.04
C VAL A 76 -8.26 1.03 15.31
N LYS A 77 -9.07 0.77 14.28
CA LYS A 77 -10.53 0.64 14.44
C LYS A 77 -11.00 -0.76 14.84
N SER A 78 -10.24 -1.81 14.54
CA SER A 78 -10.61 -3.19 14.86
C SER A 78 -10.09 -3.65 16.22
N LYS A 79 -10.99 -4.13 17.08
CA LYS A 79 -10.64 -4.69 18.40
C LYS A 79 -10.15 -6.15 18.34
N GLU A 80 -10.30 -6.82 17.20
CA GLU A 80 -10.01 -8.24 17.03
C GLU A 80 -8.91 -8.49 15.98
N PRO A 81 -7.72 -8.97 16.38
CA PRO A 81 -6.59 -9.20 15.48
C PRO A 81 -6.88 -10.14 14.31
N LEU A 82 -7.72 -11.16 14.53
CA LEU A 82 -8.12 -12.11 13.49
C LEU A 82 -8.90 -11.42 12.36
N THR A 83 -9.73 -10.42 12.69
CA THR A 83 -10.48 -9.65 11.70
C THR A 83 -9.54 -8.79 10.85
N VAL A 84 -8.55 -8.14 11.49
CA VAL A 84 -7.51 -7.37 10.80
C VAL A 84 -6.75 -8.25 9.81
N MET A 85 -6.32 -9.44 10.24
CA MET A 85 -5.60 -10.38 9.37
C MET A 85 -6.45 -10.87 8.19
N ARG A 86 -7.71 -11.24 8.43
CA ARG A 86 -8.61 -11.72 7.36
C ARG A 86 -8.90 -10.62 6.34
N LEU A 87 -9.23 -9.41 6.80
CA LEU A 87 -9.45 -8.27 5.92
C LEU A 87 -8.18 -7.94 5.13
N GLY A 88 -7.01 -7.94 5.78
CA GLY A 88 -5.73 -7.73 5.12
C GLY A 88 -5.48 -8.72 3.98
N ASN A 89 -5.75 -10.01 4.20
CA ASN A 89 -5.60 -11.04 3.16
C ASN A 89 -6.58 -10.84 1.99
N ILE A 90 -7.84 -10.52 2.28
CA ILE A 90 -8.85 -10.25 1.24
C ILE A 90 -8.43 -9.04 0.40
N LEU A 91 -8.03 -7.95 1.05
CA LEU A 91 -7.58 -6.73 0.39
C LEU A 91 -6.34 -6.99 -0.47
N LEU A 92 -5.37 -7.75 0.05
CA LEU A 92 -4.18 -8.16 -0.69
C LEU A 92 -4.59 -8.87 -1.98
N VAL A 93 -5.35 -9.96 -1.89
CA VAL A 93 -5.74 -10.74 -3.08
C VAL A 93 -6.57 -9.90 -4.06
N ALA A 94 -7.55 -9.15 -3.56
CA ALA A 94 -8.45 -8.36 -4.39
C ALA A 94 -7.73 -7.24 -5.16
N THR A 95 -6.66 -6.68 -4.60
CA THR A 95 -5.99 -5.51 -5.17
C THR A 95 -4.67 -5.83 -5.86
N THR A 96 -3.92 -6.84 -5.42
CA THR A 96 -2.59 -7.15 -5.98
C THR A 96 -2.59 -8.35 -6.91
N VAL A 97 -3.49 -9.32 -6.71
CA VAL A 97 -3.48 -10.57 -7.48
C VAL A 97 -4.34 -10.41 -8.73
N PHE A 98 -5.63 -10.10 -8.58
CA PHE A 98 -6.52 -10.02 -9.74
C PHE A 98 -6.20 -8.86 -10.69
N PRO A 99 -6.11 -7.60 -10.24
CA PRO A 99 -6.16 -6.46 -11.16
C PRO A 99 -4.86 -6.20 -11.94
N PRO A 100 -3.65 -6.27 -11.34
CA PRO A 100 -2.44 -6.01 -12.11
C PRO A 100 -1.81 -7.28 -12.70
N VAL A 101 -2.00 -8.46 -12.09
CA VAL A 101 -1.33 -9.71 -12.53
C VAL A 101 -2.20 -10.52 -13.49
N TYR A 102 -3.45 -10.81 -13.11
CA TYR A 102 -4.32 -11.69 -13.94
C TYR A 102 -5.20 -10.92 -14.94
N TYR A 103 -5.58 -9.68 -14.66
CA TYR A 103 -6.42 -8.85 -15.53
C TYR A 103 -5.77 -7.49 -15.86
N PRO A 104 -4.59 -7.49 -16.52
CA PRO A 104 -3.91 -6.25 -16.88
C PRO A 104 -4.81 -5.35 -17.74
N VAL A 105 -4.54 -4.04 -17.67
CA VAL A 105 -5.29 -2.99 -18.38
C VAL A 105 -5.43 -3.27 -19.89
N THR A 106 -4.46 -3.97 -20.48
CA THR A 106 -4.47 -4.35 -21.90
C THR A 106 -5.61 -5.30 -22.28
N LEU A 107 -6.09 -6.13 -21.35
CA LEU A 107 -7.20 -7.07 -21.57
C LEU A 107 -8.59 -6.42 -21.41
N LEU A 108 -8.67 -5.25 -20.77
CA LEU A 108 -9.94 -4.55 -20.61
C LEU A 108 -10.39 -3.86 -21.92
N PRO A 109 -11.71 -3.80 -22.18
CA PRO A 109 -12.28 -2.97 -23.24
C PRO A 109 -11.86 -1.50 -23.09
N GLU A 110 -11.56 -0.82 -24.20
CA GLU A 110 -10.97 0.53 -24.21
C GLU A 110 -11.69 1.54 -23.30
N GLY A 111 -13.03 1.56 -23.33
CA GLY A 111 -13.82 2.46 -22.49
C GLY A 111 -13.72 2.21 -20.98
N THR A 112 -13.34 1.00 -20.56
CA THR A 112 -13.22 0.61 -19.14
C THR A 112 -11.78 0.63 -18.63
N ARG A 113 -10.78 0.77 -19.50
CA ARG A 113 -9.35 0.79 -19.11
C ARG A 113 -9.04 1.89 -18.10
N ILE A 114 -9.69 3.04 -18.23
CA ILE A 114 -9.49 4.17 -17.32
C ILE A 114 -9.95 3.82 -15.89
N LEU A 115 -11.04 3.05 -15.75
CA LEU A 115 -11.58 2.64 -14.44
C LEU A 115 -10.62 1.70 -13.70
N ALA A 116 -9.81 0.92 -14.42
CA ALA A 116 -8.82 0.05 -13.80
C ALA A 116 -7.77 0.85 -12.99
N PHE A 117 -7.47 2.09 -13.40
CA PHE A 117 -6.57 2.98 -12.68
C PHE A 117 -7.15 3.53 -11.37
N LEU A 118 -8.42 3.29 -11.04
CA LEU A 118 -8.94 3.57 -9.69
C LEU A 118 -8.23 2.72 -8.63
N LEU A 119 -7.66 1.57 -9.01
CA LEU A 119 -6.87 0.74 -8.13
C LEU A 119 -5.41 1.20 -8.13
N PRO A 120 -4.83 1.56 -6.96
CA PRO A 120 -3.48 2.11 -6.90
C PRO A 120 -2.43 1.08 -7.36
N THR A 121 -2.69 -0.21 -7.16
CA THR A 121 -1.85 -1.32 -7.61
C THR A 121 -1.74 -1.40 -9.13
N VAL A 122 -2.84 -1.16 -9.85
CA VAL A 122 -2.86 -1.12 -11.32
C VAL A 122 -2.12 0.10 -11.84
N ALA A 123 -2.33 1.27 -11.22
CA ALA A 123 -1.63 2.49 -11.60
C ALA A 123 -0.11 2.38 -11.40
N ALA A 124 0.33 1.85 -10.26
CA ALA A 124 1.73 1.63 -9.97
C ALA A 124 2.37 0.58 -10.90
N SER A 125 1.72 -0.58 -11.10
CA SER A 125 2.26 -1.62 -11.99
C SER A 125 2.40 -1.12 -13.42
N HIS A 126 1.42 -0.34 -13.89
CA HIS A 126 1.43 0.22 -15.23
C HIS A 126 2.58 1.21 -15.43
N LEU A 127 2.79 2.15 -14.49
CA LEU A 127 3.88 3.12 -14.56
C LEU A 127 5.26 2.45 -14.50
N ILE A 128 5.42 1.42 -13.67
CA ILE A 128 6.68 0.69 -13.53
C ILE A 128 6.98 -0.13 -14.81
N ALA A 129 5.97 -0.83 -15.33
CA ALA A 129 6.13 -1.74 -16.47
C ALA A 129 6.24 -1.01 -17.83
N TYR A 130 5.43 0.02 -18.05
CA TYR A 130 5.26 0.65 -19.37
C TYR A 130 5.79 2.10 -19.43
N GLY A 131 6.09 2.74 -18.29
CA GLY A 131 6.63 4.09 -18.25
C GLY A 131 5.68 5.17 -18.82
N PRO A 132 6.21 6.23 -19.47
CA PRO A 132 5.43 7.42 -19.86
C PRO A 132 4.47 7.25 -21.05
N ALA A 133 4.39 6.08 -21.68
CA ALA A 133 3.77 5.94 -22.99
C ALA A 133 2.25 6.16 -22.99
N MET A 134 1.49 5.19 -22.46
CA MET A 134 0.01 5.18 -22.52
C MET A 134 -0.55 5.36 -21.11
N TYR A 135 -1.56 6.21 -20.91
CA TYR A 135 -2.21 6.44 -19.60
C TYR A 135 -1.30 6.87 -18.44
N ALA A 136 -0.04 7.27 -18.69
CA ALA A 136 0.90 7.62 -17.64
C ALA A 136 0.43 8.82 -16.78
N SER A 137 -0.20 9.81 -17.41
CA SER A 137 -0.80 10.95 -16.70
C SER A 137 -1.93 10.52 -15.77
N VAL A 138 -2.82 9.64 -16.24
CA VAL A 138 -3.95 9.10 -15.47
C VAL A 138 -3.46 8.24 -14.31
N ALA A 139 -2.49 7.36 -14.55
CA ALA A 139 -1.89 6.53 -13.52
C ALA A 139 -1.17 7.37 -12.46
N THR A 140 -0.43 8.40 -12.88
CA THR A 140 0.24 9.34 -11.96
C THR A 140 -0.78 10.09 -11.12
N ALA A 141 -1.83 10.62 -11.75
CA ALA A 141 -2.91 11.33 -11.06
C ALA A 141 -3.63 10.43 -10.05
N SER A 142 -3.88 9.16 -10.39
CA SER A 142 -4.47 8.18 -9.48
C SER A 142 -3.59 7.93 -8.25
N LEU A 143 -2.28 7.71 -8.43
CA LEU A 143 -1.36 7.52 -7.32
C LEU A 143 -1.32 8.74 -6.40
N LEU A 144 -1.27 9.94 -6.97
CA LEU A 144 -1.30 11.19 -6.20
C LEU A 144 -2.64 11.38 -5.46
N ALA A 145 -3.76 11.04 -6.09
CA ALA A 145 -5.08 11.07 -5.45
C ALA A 145 -5.14 10.10 -4.26
N TRP A 146 -4.62 8.88 -4.41
CA TRP A 146 -4.54 7.92 -3.31
C TRP A 146 -3.60 8.37 -2.19
N LEU A 147 -2.48 9.01 -2.51
CA LEU A 147 -1.62 9.63 -1.51
C LEU A 147 -2.36 10.73 -0.73
N ALA A 148 -3.14 11.57 -1.42
CA ALA A 148 -3.97 12.58 -0.76
C ALA A 148 -5.03 11.93 0.14
N VAL A 149 -5.68 10.86 -0.30
CA VAL A 149 -6.61 10.07 0.53
C VAL A 149 -5.90 9.48 1.75
N CYS A 150 -4.67 8.98 1.60
CA CYS A 150 -3.88 8.48 2.72
C CYS A 150 -3.63 9.58 3.75
N VAL A 151 -3.27 10.79 3.31
CA VAL A 151 -3.08 11.93 4.21
C VAL A 151 -4.39 12.26 4.95
N LEU A 152 -5.54 12.28 4.24
CA LEU A 152 -6.85 12.52 4.86
C LEU A 152 -7.23 11.44 5.88
N ILE A 153 -6.90 10.17 5.61
CA ILE A 153 -7.14 9.08 6.56
C ILE A 153 -6.24 9.27 7.79
N LEU A 154 -4.97 9.61 7.60
CA LEU A 154 -4.04 9.85 8.70
C LEU A 154 -4.46 11.02 9.58
N THR A 155 -5.02 12.10 9.01
CA THR A 155 -5.56 13.23 9.81
C THR A 155 -6.85 12.87 10.54
N SER A 156 -7.63 11.91 10.03
CA SER A 156 -8.83 11.40 10.71
C SER A 156 -8.52 10.49 11.90
N ILE A 157 -7.29 9.97 11.99
CA ILE A 157 -6.87 9.12 13.10
C ILE A 157 -6.45 10.02 14.26
N GLU A 158 -7.30 10.09 15.27
CA GLU A 158 -7.02 10.84 16.49
C GLU A 158 -5.86 10.19 17.26
N PHE A 159 -4.80 10.97 17.47
CA PHE A 159 -3.65 10.58 18.31
C PHE A 159 -3.86 10.97 19.78
N VAL A 160 -5.09 10.94 20.27
CA VAL A 160 -5.43 11.33 21.65
C VAL A 160 -4.75 10.38 22.64
N GLU A 161 -4.09 10.95 23.64
CA GLU A 161 -3.49 10.21 24.76
C GLU A 161 -4.61 9.88 25.76
N GLU A 162 -4.87 8.58 25.98
CA GLU A 162 -5.61 8.09 27.15
C GLU A 162 -4.68 7.97 28.35
#